data_AF-A0A2V9D625-F1
#
_entry.id   AF-A0A2V9D625-F1
#
_cell.length_a   1.000
_cell.length_b   1.000
_cell.length_c   1.000
_cell.angle_alpha   90.00
_cell.angle_beta   90.00
_cell.angle_gamma   90.00
#
_symmetry.space_group_name_H-M   'P 1'
#
loop_
_entity.id
_entity.type
_entity.pdbx_description
1 polymer ?
#
loop_
_entity_poly.entity_id
_entity_poly.type
_entity_poly.pdbx_seq_one_letter_code
_entity_poly.pdbx_strand_id
1 'polypeptide(L)'
;MVARWQAGGFLELPVEDTFAARGFGVTASQIVSVDVATGARMEHTSGPGLKISPQFLSADRIGYLAKAGPGEHGGLAFTTGEHGPDSWIRNPSWSPDGKSVVYEKFIYSSPALSQESQSSPP
;
A
#
# COMPACT_ATOMS: atom_id res chain seq x y z
N MET A 1 12.89 -1.08 32.49
CA MET A 1 13.21 -2.21 31.60
C MET A 1 12.78 -1.81 30.20
N VAL A 2 13.69 -1.63 29.26
CA VAL A 2 13.37 -1.13 27.90
C VAL A 2 13.15 -2.33 26.99
N ALA A 3 11.89 -2.64 26.67
CA ALA A 3 11.57 -3.64 25.66
C ALA A 3 11.69 -2.99 24.27
N ARG A 4 12.72 -3.37 23.53
CA ARG A 4 12.81 -3.13 22.09
C ARG A 4 11.83 -4.08 21.40
N TRP A 5 10.80 -3.56 20.77
CA TRP A 5 9.90 -4.32 19.90
C TRP A 5 10.43 -4.29 18.46
N GLN A 6 10.68 -5.46 17.86
CA GLN A 6 10.64 -5.63 16.41
C GLN A 6 9.30 -6.30 16.08
N ALA A 7 8.27 -5.48 15.86
CA ALA A 7 7.02 -5.97 15.27
C ALA A 7 7.22 -6.05 13.75
N GLY A 8 7.50 -7.24 13.24
CA GLY A 8 7.47 -7.50 11.80
C GLY A 8 6.02 -7.69 11.35
N GLY A 9 5.50 -6.81 10.51
CA GLY A 9 4.22 -7.02 9.84
C GLY A 9 4.39 -7.93 8.63
N PHE A 10 3.47 -8.87 8.43
CA PHE A 10 3.43 -9.72 7.24
C PHE A 10 2.07 -9.63 6.57
N LEU A 11 2.09 -9.89 5.27
CA LEU A 11 0.93 -9.90 4.41
C LEU A 11 0.40 -11.34 4.34
N GLU A 12 -0.88 -11.54 4.66
CA GLU A 12 -1.51 -12.87 4.61
C GLU A 12 -2.46 -12.96 3.40
N LEU A 13 -2.28 -14.01 2.60
CA LEU A 13 -3.05 -14.36 1.40
C LEU A 13 -3.06 -15.89 1.22
N PRO A 14 -4.16 -16.52 0.77
CA PRO A 14 -4.16 -17.91 0.31
C PRO A 14 -3.12 -18.12 -0.81
N VAL A 15 -2.48 -19.29 -0.85
CA VAL A 15 -1.37 -19.57 -1.79
C VAL A 15 -1.82 -19.47 -3.24
N GLU A 16 -3.03 -19.96 -3.53
CA GLU A 16 -3.71 -19.90 -4.83
C GLU A 16 -3.87 -18.47 -5.36
N ASP A 17 -4.00 -17.49 -4.46
CA ASP A 17 -4.25 -16.09 -4.81
C ASP A 17 -2.97 -15.30 -5.11
N THR A 18 -1.79 -15.90 -4.89
CA THR A 18 -0.49 -15.26 -5.17
C THR A 18 -0.33 -14.94 -6.66
N PHE A 19 -0.96 -15.71 -7.55
CA PHE A 19 -0.97 -15.42 -8.99
C PHE A 19 -1.84 -14.19 -9.29
N ALA A 20 -3.05 -14.13 -8.73
CA ALA A 20 -3.95 -12.99 -8.88
C ALA A 20 -3.33 -11.69 -8.33
N ALA A 21 -2.57 -11.79 -7.23
CA ALA A 21 -1.85 -10.68 -6.60
C ALA A 21 -0.84 -9.96 -7.52
N ARG A 22 -0.41 -10.60 -8.62
CA ARG A 22 0.46 -9.98 -9.65
C ARG A 22 -0.28 -9.03 -10.59
N GLY A 23 -1.59 -8.84 -10.39
CA GLY A 23 -2.43 -7.96 -11.20
C GLY A 23 -3.35 -8.69 -12.18
N PHE A 24 -3.58 -10.00 -11.97
CA PHE A 24 -4.37 -10.86 -12.86
C PHE A 24 -5.66 -11.40 -12.21
N GLY A 25 -6.09 -10.86 -11.06
CA GLY A 25 -7.35 -11.24 -10.41
C GLY A 25 -7.76 -10.30 -9.28
N VAL A 26 -8.90 -10.60 -8.63
CA VAL A 26 -9.44 -9.85 -7.49
C VAL A 26 -9.13 -10.63 -6.22
N THR A 27 -8.22 -10.12 -5.40
CA THR A 27 -7.75 -10.77 -4.16
C THR A 27 -7.71 -9.72 -3.05
N ALA A 28 -7.98 -10.16 -1.82
CA ALA A 28 -7.89 -9.31 -0.63
C ALA A 28 -6.80 -9.84 0.30
N SER A 29 -5.92 -8.97 0.78
CA SER A 29 -5.00 -9.28 1.89
C SER A 29 -5.39 -8.49 3.13
N GLN A 30 -4.98 -8.98 4.30
CA GLN A 30 -5.07 -8.25 5.55
C GLN A 30 -3.69 -8.07 6.17
N ILE A 31 -3.54 -6.97 6.91
CA ILE A 31 -2.35 -6.68 7.70
C ILE A 31 -2.54 -7.31 9.06
N VAL A 32 -1.60 -8.15 9.45
CA VAL A 32 -1.67 -8.93 10.68
C VAL A 32 -0.34 -8.80 11.42
N SER A 33 -0.41 -8.69 12.74
CA SER A 33 0.73 -8.84 13.63
C SER A 33 0.60 -10.10 14.47
N VAL A 34 1.73 -10.72 14.79
CA VAL A 34 1.80 -11.85 15.71
C VAL A 34 2.75 -11.52 16.85
N ASP A 35 2.32 -11.76 18.08
CA ASP A 35 3.19 -11.71 19.24
C ASP A 35 4.17 -12.90 19.20
N VAL A 36 5.47 -12.60 19.20
CA VAL A 36 6.51 -13.62 19.00
C VAL A 36 6.61 -14.60 20.17
N ALA A 37 6.30 -14.16 21.39
CA ALA A 37 6.44 -15.00 22.58
C ALA A 37 5.28 -16.00 22.73
N THR A 38 4.07 -15.57 22.40
CA THR A 38 2.83 -16.32 22.63
C THR A 38 2.20 -16.88 21.37
N GLY A 39 2.57 -16.37 20.20
CA GLY A 39 1.91 -16.67 18.93
C GLY A 39 0.53 -16.01 18.78
N ALA A 40 0.12 -15.12 19.69
CA ALA A 40 -1.16 -14.43 19.60
C ALA A 40 -1.25 -13.56 18.34
N ARG A 41 -2.32 -13.73 17.56
CA ARG A 41 -2.58 -13.00 16.29
C ARG A 41 -3.48 -11.80 16.52
N MET A 42 -3.17 -10.68 15.88
CA MET A 42 -4.02 -9.48 15.81
C MET A 42 -4.12 -9.00 14.37
N GLU A 43 -5.35 -8.81 13.90
CA GLU A 43 -5.67 -8.31 12.57
C GLU A 43 -5.95 -6.81 12.63
N HIS A 44 -5.28 -6.04 11.76
CA HIS A 44 -5.32 -4.57 11.77
C HIS A 44 -6.21 -3.99 10.66
N THR A 45 -6.60 -4.81 9.69
CA THR A 45 -7.42 -4.38 8.55
C THR A 45 -8.45 -5.43 8.20
N SER A 46 -9.53 -5.02 7.54
CA SER A 46 -10.50 -5.93 6.94
C SER A 46 -10.91 -5.41 5.56
N GLY A 47 -11.73 -6.18 4.85
CA GLY A 47 -12.34 -5.75 3.59
C GLY A 47 -11.48 -5.98 2.33
N PRO A 48 -12.00 -5.57 1.16
CA PRO A 48 -11.46 -5.95 -0.14
C PRO A 48 -10.10 -5.31 -0.44
N GLY A 49 -9.49 -5.76 -1.54
CA GLY A 49 -8.27 -5.18 -2.10
C GLY A 49 -6.98 -5.62 -1.40
N LEU A 50 -5.88 -5.54 -2.13
CA LEU A 50 -4.56 -5.87 -1.62
C LEU A 50 -3.98 -4.69 -0.85
N LYS A 51 -3.50 -5.00 0.35
CA LYS A 51 -2.83 -4.08 1.26
C LYS A 51 -1.37 -4.49 1.29
N ILE A 52 -0.52 -3.79 0.54
CA ILE A 52 0.88 -4.17 0.30
C ILE A 52 1.85 -3.17 0.94
N SER A 53 3.07 -3.62 1.21
CA SER A 53 4.14 -2.82 1.85
C SER A 53 3.72 -2.13 3.16
N PRO A 54 3.20 -2.88 4.17
CA PRO A 54 2.82 -2.28 5.43
C PRO A 54 4.03 -1.78 6.22
N GLN A 55 3.90 -0.61 6.86
CA GLN A 55 4.86 -0.08 7.81
C GLN A 55 4.14 0.46 9.05
N PHE A 56 4.53 -0.04 10.22
CA PHE A 56 4.03 0.45 11.51
C PHE A 56 4.61 1.84 11.79
N LEU A 57 3.74 2.83 11.99
CA LEU A 57 4.08 4.22 12.33
C LEU A 57 3.78 4.51 13.81
N SER A 58 2.76 3.86 14.36
CA SER A 58 2.44 3.77 15.78
C SER A 58 1.79 2.42 16.08
N ALA A 59 1.30 2.23 17.31
CA ALA A 59 0.59 1.00 17.71
C ALA A 59 -0.73 0.78 16.95
N ASP A 60 -1.38 1.86 16.52
CA ASP A 60 -2.69 1.88 15.88
C ASP A 60 -2.65 2.39 14.43
N ARG A 61 -1.51 2.91 13.97
CA ARG A 61 -1.33 3.50 12.65
C ARG A 61 -0.31 2.76 11.83
N ILE A 62 -0.79 2.03 10.82
CA ILE A 62 0.02 1.34 9.83
C ILE A 62 -0.23 2.02 8.49
N GLY A 63 0.83 2.54 7.87
CA GLY A 63 0.79 3.00 6.49
C GLY A 63 0.97 1.82 5.53
N TYR A 64 0.20 1.79 4.45
CA TYR A 64 0.30 0.76 3.42
C TYR A 64 -0.10 1.32 2.05
N LEU A 65 0.25 0.58 0.99
CA LEU A 65 -0.24 0.83 -0.35
C LEU A 65 -1.48 -0.05 -0.59
N ALA A 66 -2.62 0.58 -0.82
CA ALA A 66 -3.84 -0.08 -1.23
C ALA A 66 -3.83 -0.22 -2.75
N LYS A 67 -3.82 -1.45 -3.26
CA LYS A 67 -3.91 -1.72 -4.69
C LYS A 67 -5.39 -1.88 -5.08
N ALA A 68 -5.83 -1.04 -6.01
CA ALA A 68 -7.13 -1.19 -6.66
C ALA A 68 -7.10 -2.34 -7.69
N GLY A 69 -8.25 -2.66 -8.28
CA GLY A 69 -8.38 -3.77 -9.24
C GLY A 69 -7.49 -3.62 -10.48
N PRO A 70 -7.46 -4.64 -11.37
CA PRO A 70 -6.69 -4.55 -12.62
C PRO A 70 -7.06 -3.28 -13.42
N GLY A 71 -6.06 -2.47 -13.79
CA GLY A 71 -6.26 -1.22 -14.53
C GLY A 71 -6.67 -0.01 -13.69
N GLU A 72 -6.97 -0.20 -12.40
CA GLU A 72 -7.29 0.87 -11.47
C GLU A 72 -6.04 1.34 -10.72
N HIS A 73 -6.08 2.62 -10.32
CA HIS A 73 -4.99 3.27 -9.61
C HIS A 73 -5.22 3.02 -8.12
N GLY A 74 -4.15 2.63 -7.42
CA GLY A 74 -4.18 2.49 -5.96
C GLY A 74 -3.82 3.80 -5.27
N GLY A 75 -3.61 3.72 -3.96
CA GLY A 75 -3.16 4.87 -3.18
C GLY A 75 -2.55 4.47 -1.85
N LEU A 76 -1.88 5.43 -1.22
CA LEU A 76 -1.48 5.26 0.17
C LEU A 76 -2.73 5.26 1.05
N ALA A 77 -2.77 4.37 2.02
CA ALA A 77 -3.87 4.24 2.98
C ALA A 77 -3.31 3.91 4.36
N PHE A 78 -4.14 4.13 5.38
CA PHE A 78 -3.77 3.93 6.77
C PHE A 78 -4.86 3.16 7.53
N THR A 79 -4.48 2.42 8.56
CA THR A 79 -5.42 1.68 9.43
C THR A 79 -6.39 2.59 10.19
N THR A 80 -6.01 3.85 10.38
CA THR A 80 -6.83 4.90 11.00
C THR A 80 -7.85 5.54 10.05
N GLY A 81 -7.89 5.09 8.79
CA GLY A 81 -8.94 5.43 7.81
C GLY A 81 -8.63 6.61 6.90
N GLU A 82 -7.54 7.35 7.14
CA GLU A 82 -7.09 8.36 6.20
C GLU A 82 -6.42 7.76 4.96
N HIS A 83 -6.43 8.53 3.87
CA HIS A 83 -5.85 8.17 2.59
C HIS A 83 -4.86 9.25 2.13
N GLY A 84 -3.76 8.81 1.55
CA GLY A 84 -2.83 9.68 0.83
C GLY A 84 -3.26 9.89 -0.62
N PRO A 85 -2.34 10.34 -1.48
CA PRO A 85 -2.65 10.58 -2.89
C PRO A 85 -3.10 9.30 -3.60
N ASP A 86 -4.16 9.41 -4.39
CA ASP A 86 -4.60 8.38 -5.33
C ASP A 86 -3.85 8.54 -6.66
N SER A 87 -3.02 7.55 -7.00
CA SER A 87 -2.13 7.58 -8.16
C SER A 87 -1.45 6.22 -8.35
N TRP A 88 -0.79 6.02 -9.49
CA TRP A 88 0.12 4.89 -9.70
C TRP A 88 1.37 4.97 -8.80
N ILE A 89 1.21 4.63 -7.53
CA ILE A 89 2.25 4.69 -6.50
C ILE A 89 2.83 3.30 -6.25
N ARG A 90 4.14 3.22 -6.01
CA ARG A 90 4.85 2.00 -5.63
C ARG A 90 5.92 2.28 -4.58
N ASN A 91 6.34 1.21 -3.91
CA ASN A 91 7.48 1.18 -2.99
C ASN A 91 7.48 2.32 -1.95
N PRO A 92 6.39 2.52 -1.19
CA PRO A 92 6.37 3.56 -0.17
C PRO A 92 7.32 3.23 0.98
N SER A 93 7.97 4.25 1.52
CA SER A 93 8.75 4.19 2.75
C SER A 93 8.48 5.45 3.58
N TRP A 94 7.90 5.29 4.76
CA TRP A 94 7.69 6.40 5.68
C TRP A 94 8.93 6.67 6.53
N SER A 95 9.07 7.92 6.95
CA SER A 95 10.05 8.31 7.96
C SER A 95 9.73 7.66 9.31
N PRO A 96 10.73 7.44 10.18
CA PRO A 96 10.50 6.84 11.49
C PRO A 96 9.50 7.60 12.39
N ASP A 97 9.35 8.91 12.18
CA ASP A 97 8.39 9.75 12.88
C ASP A 97 7.00 9.79 12.21
N GLY A 98 6.83 9.09 11.08
CA GLY A 98 5.57 8.98 10.35
C GLY A 98 5.09 10.25 9.65
N LYS A 99 5.88 11.33 9.66
CA LYS A 99 5.49 12.65 9.11
C LYS A 99 5.70 12.78 7.61
N SER A 100 6.61 11.99 7.06
CA SER A 100 6.99 12.05 5.65
C SER A 100 6.96 10.66 5.04
N VAL A 101 6.71 10.61 3.74
CA VAL A 101 6.77 9.37 2.94
C VAL A 101 7.47 9.65 1.63
N VAL A 102 8.36 8.75 1.24
CA VAL A 102 8.92 8.70 -0.11
C VAL A 102 8.26 7.55 -0.86
N TYR A 103 7.99 7.76 -2.14
CA TYR A 103 7.37 6.75 -2.99
C TYR A 103 7.70 7.00 -4.46
N GLU A 104 7.61 5.95 -5.27
CA GLU A 104 7.69 6.06 -6.72
C GLU A 104 6.31 6.37 -7.28
N LYS A 105 6.23 7.35 -8.18
CA LYS A 105 5.00 7.68 -8.94
C LYS A 105 5.22 7.37 -10.41
N PHE A 106 4.41 6.47 -10.96
CA PHE A 106 4.41 6.20 -12.39
C PHE A 106 3.54 7.22 -13.11
N ILE A 107 4.11 7.89 -14.11
CA ILE A 107 3.39 8.84 -14.96
C ILE A 107 3.45 8.28 -16.38
N TYR A 108 2.30 7.85 -16.90
CA TYR A 108 2.18 7.51 -18.31
C TYR A 108 2.08 8.82 -19.10
N SER A 109 3.17 9.24 -19.73
CA SER A 109 3.09 10.23 -20.81
C SER A 109 2.85 9.47 -22.12
N SER A 110 1.62 9.49 -22.63
CA SER A 110 1.34 9.05 -23.99
C SER A 110 1.83 10.15 -24.96
N PRO A 111 2.79 9.88 -25.87
CA PRO A 111 3.28 10.88 -26.82
C PRO A 111 2.17 11.49 -27.68
N ALA A 112 1.08 10.74 -27.90
CA ALA A 112 -0.07 11.17 -28.69
C ALA A 112 -0.84 12.38 -28.12
N LEU A 113 -0.74 12.66 -26.81
CA LEU A 113 -1.42 13.82 -26.20
C LEU A 113 -0.52 15.06 -26.11
N SER A 114 0.78 14.93 -26.38
CA SER A 114 1.73 16.05 -26.35
C SER A 114 1.76 16.84 -27.67
N GLN A 115 1.20 16.31 -28.75
CA GLN A 115 1.16 17.00 -30.05
C GLN A 115 -0.07 17.91 -30.23
N GLU A 116 -1.14 17.71 -29.46
CA GLU A 116 -2.36 18.51 -29.62
C GLU A 116 -2.34 19.85 -28.86
N SER A 117 -1.46 20.02 -27.85
CA SER A 117 -1.36 21.30 -27.12
C SER A 117 -0.42 22.33 -27.77
N GLN A 118 0.28 21.98 -28.85
CA GLN A 118 1.24 22.86 -29.53
C GLN A 118 0.71 23.47 -30.84
N SER A 119 -0.56 23.28 -31.20
CA SER A 119 -1.15 23.91 -32.39
C SER A 119 -2.44 24.67 -32.07
N SER A 120 -2.30 25.92 -31.63
CA SER A 120 -3.33 26.95 -31.82
C SER A 120 -2.73 28.04 -32.71
N PRO A 121 -3.35 28.35 -33.87
CA PRO A 121 -2.80 29.34 -34.79
C PRO A 121 -3.18 30.77 -34.38
N PRO A 122 -2.30 31.75 -34.58
CA PRO A 122 -2.66 33.05 -35.11
C PRO A 122 -2.57 33.10 -36.64
#